data_AF-A0A524INU1-F1
#
_entry.id   AF-A0A524INU1-F1
#
_cell.length_a   1.000
_cell.length_b   1.000
_cell.length_c   1.000
_cell.angle_alpha   90.00
_cell.angle_beta   90.00
_cell.angle_gamma   90.00
#
_symmetry.space_group_name_H-M   'P 1'
#
loop_
_entity.id
_entity.type
_entity.pdbx_description
1 polymer ?
#
loop_
_entity_poly.entity_id
_entity_poly.type
_entity_poly.pdbx_seq_one_letter_code
_entity_poly.pdbx_strand_id
1 'polypeptide(L)'
;MENYREATASLRCRAPAQRSCKFFHSPVLIYAMNVPAETVWAVRKKTVAVGSGKGGTGKSTTSLNLAITFARQNLKVGLLDLDPLSNLGTVLDIEHSIYKKHRKPLKAGLPFSAYMEPVLPRLDLIFPNPKIQKEERSGLLKNLVDSLMPEFLKRYDVLLLDLPAGISAEENLVFLPFAEYLLVVTNPEPTAHVSSGGYIKAALQINPDINIFIWHNKYKPGINAGFDSINVIQNYNRYAPAELRVSEKESGAIRSIAFIPHDPSLDLLQNIISPAITVQLKMAETLTILMEKLIDEIVENTELTGNVFLLTKYYIRQNRRIEDSGAYAADLLVYLDGLFGKSDPLGEKEKKFIRKLVREMRTNFLYLSINKALDSLEDSLEQLFDEKRLFSVQGLMRPKLNPEEPVLQVLKDCLESGVTSGAFLKNTAGLLLFYLAFHKLLTSDTILRLFLLFTPFRKTEDGTKVRDRNRQIRCLLDRDKHYHDRYYSLIKKLFPVMLTQMNRAAKSLSCQDLLYYQAGGSLNQQAYIRLLTDLVHDCVNTGLGIASGYKFNIASSAIRKGALELLSRIKKHGGSEITRSR
;
A
#
# COMPACT_ATOMS: atom_id res chain seq x y z
N MET A 1 -22.70 -3.52 46.73
CA MET A 1 -21.28 -3.90 46.84
C MET A 1 -21.08 -5.42 46.80
N GLU A 2 -22.03 -6.26 47.24
CA GLU A 2 -21.98 -7.72 47.02
C GLU A 2 -22.18 -8.15 45.56
N ASN A 3 -23.10 -7.53 44.81
CA ASN A 3 -23.27 -7.80 43.37
C ASN A 3 -22.05 -7.44 42.49
N TYR A 4 -21.09 -6.68 43.03
CA TYR A 4 -19.83 -6.30 42.36
C TYR A 4 -18.80 -7.44 42.37
N ARG A 5 -18.84 -8.34 43.37
CA ARG A 5 -17.93 -9.48 43.49
C ARG A 5 -18.37 -10.69 42.65
N GLU A 6 -19.67 -10.89 42.45
CA GLU A 6 -20.18 -12.01 41.66
C GLU A 6 -20.07 -11.77 40.14
N ALA A 7 -20.33 -10.54 39.65
CA ALA A 7 -20.18 -10.21 38.23
C ALA A 7 -18.71 -10.16 37.76
N THR A 8 -17.77 -9.85 38.66
CA THR A 8 -16.32 -9.93 38.38
C THR A 8 -15.77 -11.36 38.54
N ALA A 9 -16.48 -12.26 39.23
CA ALA A 9 -16.12 -13.67 39.34
C ALA A 9 -16.50 -14.49 38.09
N SER A 10 -17.57 -14.14 37.39
CA SER A 10 -17.98 -14.84 36.15
C SER A 10 -17.05 -14.55 34.96
N LEU A 11 -16.40 -13.39 34.93
CA LEU A 11 -15.32 -13.05 33.97
C LEU A 11 -13.95 -13.66 34.34
N ARG A 12 -13.80 -14.25 35.53
CA ARG A 12 -12.55 -14.91 35.99
C ARG A 12 -12.41 -16.37 35.58
N CYS A 13 -13.43 -17.00 35.03
CA CYS A 13 -13.39 -18.43 34.71
C CYS A 13 -12.92 -18.68 33.27
N ARG A 14 -11.63 -18.42 32.99
CA ARG A 14 -10.74 -19.11 32.01
C ARG A 14 -9.45 -18.33 31.68
N ALA A 15 -8.85 -17.63 32.64
CA ALA A 15 -7.47 -17.11 32.51
C ALA A 15 -6.66 -17.48 33.77
N PRO A 16 -5.39 -17.94 33.65
CA PRO A 16 -4.58 -18.31 34.80
C PRO A 16 -4.30 -17.09 35.68
N ALA A 17 -4.27 -17.36 36.98
CA ALA A 17 -4.22 -16.37 38.04
C ALA A 17 -2.99 -15.43 38.00
N GLN A 18 -3.21 -14.25 38.61
CA GLN A 18 -2.23 -13.27 39.09
C GLN A 18 -1.56 -12.35 38.03
N ARG A 19 -2.11 -11.14 37.92
CA ARG A 19 -1.37 -9.87 38.03
C ARG A 19 -2.36 -8.71 38.20
N SER A 20 -2.21 -7.98 39.28
CA SER A 20 -2.96 -6.76 39.62
C SER A 20 -2.72 -5.68 38.56
N CYS A 21 -3.68 -5.50 37.64
CA CYS A 21 -3.57 -4.52 36.57
C CYS A 21 -4.15 -3.17 37.02
N LYS A 22 -3.28 -2.18 37.27
CA LYS A 22 -3.66 -0.81 37.70
C LYS A 22 -4.32 0.04 36.59
N PHE A 23 -4.51 -0.49 35.38
CA PHE A 23 -5.11 0.22 34.24
C PHE A 23 -6.64 0.05 34.09
N PHE A 24 -7.31 -0.65 35.02
CA PHE A 24 -8.77 -0.84 35.05
C PHE A 24 -9.61 0.44 35.32
N HIS A 25 -9.01 1.64 35.26
CA HIS A 25 -9.67 2.91 35.55
C HIS A 25 -9.99 3.75 34.28
N SER A 26 -9.94 3.15 33.08
CA SER A 26 -10.45 3.83 31.89
C SER A 26 -11.97 4.02 32.00
N PRO A 27 -12.51 5.24 31.82
CA PRO A 27 -13.96 5.50 31.86
C PRO A 27 -14.76 4.59 30.92
N VAL A 28 -14.15 4.09 29.85
CA VAL A 28 -14.80 3.26 28.83
C VAL A 28 -15.10 1.85 29.31
N LEU A 29 -14.31 1.31 30.24
CA LEU A 29 -14.61 0.04 30.91
C LEU A 29 -15.73 0.19 31.96
N ILE A 30 -15.91 1.38 32.52
CA ILE A 30 -17.04 1.71 33.40
C ILE A 30 -18.34 1.80 32.59
N TYR A 31 -18.27 2.17 31.30
CA TYR A 31 -19.45 2.23 30.42
C TYR A 31 -19.84 0.88 29.80
N ALA A 32 -18.93 -0.11 29.72
CA ALA A 32 -19.27 -1.48 29.32
C ALA A 32 -20.17 -2.22 30.34
N MET A 33 -20.51 -1.59 31.47
CA MET A 33 -21.24 -2.19 32.59
C MET A 33 -22.75 -2.43 32.34
N ASN A 34 -23.34 -1.87 31.27
CA ASN A 34 -24.76 -2.08 30.94
C ASN A 34 -25.01 -3.12 29.83
N VAL A 35 -23.95 -3.67 29.22
CA VAL A 35 -24.06 -4.70 28.18
C VAL A 35 -23.68 -6.05 28.78
N PRO A 36 -24.45 -7.14 28.55
CA PRO A 36 -24.09 -8.46 29.04
C PRO A 36 -22.67 -8.85 28.60
N ALA A 37 -21.84 -9.34 29.53
CA ALA A 37 -20.45 -9.72 29.26
C ALA A 37 -20.31 -10.70 28.09
N GLU A 38 -21.30 -11.59 27.91
CA GLU A 38 -21.39 -12.52 26.79
C GLU A 38 -21.51 -11.81 25.43
N THR A 39 -22.31 -10.74 25.35
CA THR A 39 -22.46 -9.90 24.15
C THR A 39 -21.14 -9.23 23.80
N VAL A 40 -20.45 -8.65 24.79
CA VAL A 40 -19.14 -8.02 24.61
C VAL A 40 -18.12 -9.04 24.09
N TRP A 41 -18.09 -10.23 24.69
CA TRP A 41 -17.21 -11.32 24.27
C TRP A 41 -17.51 -11.82 22.86
N ALA A 42 -18.79 -11.99 22.51
CA ALA A 42 -19.21 -12.40 21.18
C ALA A 42 -18.81 -11.38 20.12
N VAL A 43 -18.94 -10.07 20.41
CA VAL A 43 -18.52 -9.01 19.48
C VAL A 43 -17.01 -9.05 19.32
N ARG A 44 -16.29 -9.15 20.44
CA ARG A 44 -14.84 -9.16 20.47
C ARG A 44 -14.28 -10.20 19.50
N LYS A 45 -14.79 -11.44 19.56
CA LYS A 45 -14.39 -12.54 18.67
C LYS A 45 -14.54 -12.27 17.17
N LYS A 46 -15.48 -11.41 16.79
CA LYS A 46 -15.76 -11.03 15.39
C LYS A 46 -15.03 -9.75 14.96
N THR A 47 -14.33 -9.08 15.87
CA THR A 47 -13.82 -7.73 15.65
C THR A 47 -12.33 -7.71 15.38
N VAL A 48 -11.95 -7.05 14.29
CA VAL A 48 -10.56 -6.74 13.93
C VAL A 48 -10.40 -5.23 13.95
N ALA A 49 -9.51 -4.75 14.80
CA ALA A 49 -9.05 -3.37 14.77
C ALA A 49 -7.92 -3.22 13.75
N VAL A 50 -7.95 -2.15 12.95
CA VAL A 50 -6.87 -1.76 12.05
C VAL A 50 -6.31 -0.43 12.55
N GLY A 51 -5.04 -0.46 12.96
CA GLY A 51 -4.37 0.69 13.59
C GLY A 51 -3.03 1.01 12.94
N SER A 52 -2.50 2.19 13.23
CA SER A 52 -1.15 2.59 12.83
C SER A 52 -0.52 3.54 13.84
N GLY A 53 0.79 3.44 14.03
CA GLY A 53 1.53 4.37 14.89
C GLY A 53 1.70 5.76 14.28
N LYS A 54 1.64 5.88 12.95
CA LYS A 54 1.85 7.11 12.18
C LYS A 54 0.73 7.27 11.14
N GLY A 55 0.36 8.53 10.86
CA GLY A 55 -0.53 8.88 9.75
C GLY A 55 0.10 8.62 8.38
N GLY A 56 -0.72 8.45 7.33
CA GLY A 56 -0.22 8.25 5.96
C GLY A 56 0.40 6.88 5.65
N THR A 57 0.27 5.90 6.56
CA THR A 57 0.75 4.51 6.38
C THR A 57 -0.16 3.65 5.51
N GLY A 58 -1.32 4.16 5.06
CA GLY A 58 -2.27 3.41 4.23
C GLY A 58 -3.28 2.55 5.01
N LYS A 59 -3.50 2.89 6.29
CA LYS A 59 -4.44 2.23 7.21
C LYS A 59 -5.87 2.10 6.63
N SER A 60 -6.52 3.21 6.28
CA SER A 60 -7.90 3.21 5.78
C SER A 60 -8.04 2.46 4.44
N THR A 61 -7.06 2.62 3.55
CA THR A 61 -6.97 1.83 2.30
C THR A 61 -6.88 0.33 2.60
N THR A 62 -6.11 -0.06 3.62
CA THR A 62 -5.99 -1.44 4.07
C THR A 62 -7.33 -1.95 4.64
N SER A 63 -7.95 -1.20 5.55
CA SER A 63 -9.26 -1.50 6.15
C SER A 63 -10.32 -1.75 5.08
N LEU A 64 -10.41 -0.88 4.07
CA LEU A 64 -11.34 -1.05 2.96
C LEU A 64 -11.08 -2.31 2.13
N ASN A 65 -9.83 -2.56 1.76
CA ASN A 65 -9.48 -3.72 0.93
C ASN A 65 -9.64 -5.05 1.67
N LEU A 66 -9.43 -5.08 2.99
CA LEU A 66 -9.79 -6.21 3.85
C LEU A 66 -11.30 -6.43 3.82
N ALA A 67 -12.09 -5.36 4.02
CA ALA A 67 -13.55 -5.42 4.05
C ALA A 67 -14.12 -6.00 2.76
N ILE A 68 -13.65 -5.50 1.62
CA ILE A 68 -14.03 -6.00 0.30
C ILE A 68 -13.62 -7.46 0.13
N THR A 69 -12.41 -7.83 0.53
CA THR A 69 -11.93 -9.21 0.37
C THR A 69 -12.74 -10.18 1.24
N PHE A 70 -13.09 -9.80 2.46
CA PHE A 70 -13.94 -10.60 3.36
C PHE A 70 -15.37 -10.74 2.82
N ALA A 71 -15.96 -9.65 2.31
CA ALA A 71 -17.28 -9.70 1.66
C ALA A 71 -17.28 -10.63 0.45
N ARG A 72 -16.20 -10.64 -0.34
CA ARG A 72 -15.98 -11.58 -1.45
C ARG A 72 -15.74 -13.02 -1.01
N GLN A 73 -15.44 -13.26 0.26
CA GLN A 73 -15.46 -14.60 0.89
C GLN A 73 -16.84 -14.92 1.49
N ASN A 74 -17.90 -14.24 1.01
CA ASN A 74 -19.30 -14.42 1.36
C ASN A 74 -19.67 -14.01 2.80
N LEU A 75 -18.80 -13.28 3.49
CA LEU A 75 -19.05 -12.79 4.86
C LEU A 75 -19.84 -11.48 4.82
N LYS A 76 -20.74 -11.28 5.79
CA LYS A 76 -21.36 -9.98 6.06
C LYS A 76 -20.38 -9.13 6.86
N VAL A 77 -19.91 -8.04 6.30
CA VAL A 77 -18.87 -7.19 6.88
C VAL A 77 -19.43 -5.83 7.24
N GLY A 78 -19.17 -5.39 8.46
CA GLY A 78 -19.37 -4.01 8.89
C GLY A 78 -18.02 -3.30 9.00
N LEU A 79 -17.84 -2.21 8.25
CA LEU A 79 -16.64 -1.37 8.31
C LEU A 79 -16.97 -0.07 9.05
N LEU A 80 -16.34 0.19 10.19
CA LEU A 80 -16.48 1.44 10.94
C LEU A 80 -15.29 2.36 10.62
N ASP A 81 -15.58 3.56 10.10
CA ASP A 81 -14.60 4.64 9.97
C ASP A 81 -14.56 5.43 11.28
N LEU A 82 -13.52 5.23 12.09
CA LEU A 82 -13.36 5.91 13.39
C LEU A 82 -12.28 6.98 13.34
N ASP A 83 -11.55 7.09 12.23
CA ASP A 83 -10.46 8.04 12.05
C ASP A 83 -11.01 9.38 11.53
N PRO A 84 -10.96 10.47 12.32
CA PRO A 84 -11.52 11.76 11.92
C PRO A 84 -10.78 12.44 10.76
N LEU A 85 -9.57 11.95 10.44
CA LEU A 85 -8.77 12.42 9.32
C LEU A 85 -8.92 11.50 8.10
N SER A 86 -9.57 10.36 8.26
CA SER A 86 -9.96 9.46 7.17
C SER A 86 -11.31 9.89 6.58
N ASN A 87 -11.54 9.50 5.33
CA ASN A 87 -12.86 9.56 4.74
C ASN A 87 -13.03 8.39 3.76
N LEU A 88 -13.32 7.21 4.31
CA LEU A 88 -13.62 6.02 3.53
C LEU A 88 -14.81 6.22 2.59
N GLY A 89 -15.76 7.07 2.98
CA GLY A 89 -16.86 7.47 2.11
C GLY A 89 -16.37 8.19 0.85
N THR A 90 -15.37 9.06 0.95
CA THR A 90 -14.76 9.73 -0.21
C THR A 90 -13.98 8.76 -1.08
N VAL A 91 -13.32 7.75 -0.49
CA VAL A 91 -12.64 6.69 -1.26
C VAL A 91 -13.64 5.86 -2.06
N LEU A 92 -14.73 5.46 -1.42
CA LEU A 92 -15.84 4.75 -2.05
C LEU A 92 -16.73 5.64 -2.93
N ASP A 93 -16.41 6.93 -2.98
CA ASP A 93 -17.06 7.93 -3.81
C ASP A 93 -18.59 8.00 -3.59
N ILE A 94 -18.98 7.85 -2.32
CA ILE A 94 -20.37 7.96 -1.82
C ILE A 94 -20.89 9.37 -2.12
N GLU A 95 -22.15 9.49 -2.56
CA GLU A 95 -22.75 10.78 -2.89
C GLU A 95 -22.92 11.69 -1.66
N HIS A 96 -22.75 12.99 -1.84
CA HIS A 96 -22.87 13.97 -0.74
C HIS A 96 -24.26 13.96 -0.06
N SER A 97 -25.31 13.67 -0.84
CA SER A 97 -26.69 13.49 -0.39
C SER A 97 -26.83 12.40 0.70
N ILE A 98 -26.05 11.32 0.57
CA ILE A 98 -26.03 10.20 1.51
C ILE A 98 -25.42 10.64 2.84
N TYR A 99 -24.35 11.44 2.85
CA TYR A 99 -23.79 11.99 4.10
C TYR A 99 -24.82 12.84 4.84
N LYS A 100 -25.61 13.66 4.14
CA LYS A 100 -26.68 14.47 4.74
C LYS A 100 -27.74 13.59 5.40
N LYS A 101 -28.12 12.46 4.78
CA LYS A 101 -29.04 11.46 5.35
C LYS A 101 -28.53 10.86 6.67
N HIS A 102 -27.22 10.66 6.79
CA HIS A 102 -26.56 10.04 7.95
C HIS A 102 -25.98 11.04 8.98
N ARG A 103 -26.17 12.36 8.78
CA ARG A 103 -25.69 13.41 9.70
C ARG A 103 -26.50 13.53 11.00
N LYS A 104 -27.24 12.49 11.38
CA LYS A 104 -28.10 12.53 12.57
C LYS A 104 -27.26 12.17 13.80
N PRO A 105 -27.33 12.95 14.90
CA PRO A 105 -26.72 12.54 16.16
C PRO A 105 -27.25 11.17 16.59
N LEU A 106 -26.43 10.37 17.28
CA LEU A 106 -26.85 9.11 17.90
C LEU A 106 -27.86 9.43 19.01
N LYS A 107 -29.15 9.45 18.64
CA LYS A 107 -30.30 9.66 19.53
C LYS A 107 -30.95 8.31 19.82
N ALA A 108 -31.42 8.13 21.05
CA ALA A 108 -32.24 6.97 21.41
C ALA A 108 -33.48 6.88 20.50
N GLY A 109 -33.78 5.69 19.97
CA GLY A 109 -35.00 5.39 19.20
C GLY A 109 -34.86 5.37 17.66
N LEU A 110 -33.71 5.72 17.09
CA LEU A 110 -33.48 5.54 15.64
C LEU A 110 -33.01 4.11 15.32
N PRO A 111 -33.48 3.50 14.20
CA PRO A 111 -33.05 2.16 13.82
C PRO A 111 -31.58 2.16 13.38
N PHE A 112 -30.88 1.03 13.54
CA PHE A 112 -29.48 0.89 13.16
C PHE A 112 -29.19 1.24 11.68
N SER A 113 -30.16 1.00 10.80
CA SER A 113 -30.10 1.40 9.37
C SER A 113 -29.94 2.90 9.14
N ALA A 114 -30.22 3.74 10.14
CA ALA A 114 -29.97 5.18 10.08
C ALA A 114 -28.48 5.54 10.17
N TYR A 115 -27.62 4.61 10.63
CA TYR A 115 -26.20 4.85 10.89
C TYR A 115 -25.26 4.09 9.94
N MET A 116 -25.81 3.36 8.97
CA MET A 116 -25.03 2.60 8.02
C MET A 116 -25.52 2.85 6.59
N GLU A 117 -24.60 2.73 5.65
CA GLU A 117 -24.88 2.75 4.23
C GLU A 117 -24.33 1.48 3.58
N PRO A 118 -25.16 0.69 2.87
CA PRO A 118 -24.69 -0.42 2.07
C PRO A 118 -23.83 0.10 0.91
N VAL A 119 -22.54 -0.24 0.91
CA VAL A 119 -21.62 0.27 -0.12
C VAL A 119 -21.41 -0.77 -1.23
N LEU A 120 -21.34 -2.05 -0.86
CA LEU A 120 -21.15 -3.20 -1.74
C LEU A 120 -21.96 -4.41 -1.23
N PRO A 121 -22.22 -5.44 -2.05
CA PRO A 121 -22.86 -6.66 -1.58
C PRO A 121 -22.14 -7.24 -0.36
N ARG A 122 -22.88 -7.40 0.73
CA ARG A 122 -22.38 -7.90 2.03
C ARG A 122 -21.35 -7.01 2.73
N LEU A 123 -21.23 -5.74 2.34
CA LEU A 123 -20.38 -4.76 3.00
C LEU A 123 -21.15 -3.46 3.25
N ASP A 124 -21.35 -3.15 4.53
CA ASP A 124 -21.96 -1.91 4.98
C ASP A 124 -20.85 -1.00 5.57
N LEU A 125 -20.85 0.28 5.19
CA LEU A 125 -20.07 1.31 5.85
C LEU A 125 -20.89 1.91 6.99
N ILE A 126 -20.35 1.85 8.20
CA ILE A 126 -21.02 2.27 9.43
C ILE A 126 -20.39 3.59 9.86
N PHE A 127 -21.24 4.59 10.12
CA PHE A 127 -20.86 6.01 10.26
C PHE A 127 -20.14 6.56 9.02
N PRO A 128 -20.81 6.59 7.85
CA PRO A 128 -20.19 7.12 6.63
C PRO A 128 -19.81 8.61 6.72
N ASN A 129 -20.21 9.33 7.78
CA ASN A 129 -19.94 10.75 7.93
C ASN A 129 -18.61 11.01 8.65
N PRO A 130 -17.60 11.66 8.01
CA PRO A 130 -16.21 11.72 8.46
C PRO A 130 -15.94 12.55 9.73
N LYS A 131 -16.96 13.13 10.38
CA LYS A 131 -16.75 14.12 11.44
C LYS A 131 -17.68 13.91 12.62
N ILE A 132 -17.41 12.84 13.36
CA ILE A 132 -17.83 12.77 14.75
C ILE A 132 -16.88 13.70 15.53
N GLN A 133 -17.44 14.81 16.05
CA GLN A 133 -16.67 15.76 16.86
C GLN A 133 -16.15 15.06 18.12
N LYS A 134 -15.04 15.56 18.67
CA LYS A 134 -14.34 14.91 19.79
C LYS A 134 -15.26 14.72 20.99
N GLU A 135 -16.10 15.72 21.24
CA GLU A 135 -17.10 15.82 22.31
C GLU A 135 -18.26 14.84 22.11
N GLU A 136 -18.55 14.43 20.87
CA GLU A 136 -19.61 13.47 20.55
C GLU A 136 -19.13 12.02 20.68
N ARG A 137 -17.83 11.71 20.52
CA ARG A 137 -17.29 10.34 20.48
C ARG A 137 -17.50 9.56 21.76
N SER A 138 -17.31 10.18 22.93
CA SER A 138 -17.51 9.52 24.22
C SER A 138 -18.99 9.14 24.44
N GLY A 139 -19.91 9.99 23.99
CA GLY A 139 -21.35 9.70 23.95
C GLY A 139 -21.73 8.67 22.87
N LEU A 140 -21.08 8.70 21.70
CA LEU A 140 -21.27 7.67 20.67
C LEU A 140 -20.77 6.31 21.12
N LEU A 141 -19.59 6.22 21.74
CA LEU A 141 -19.03 5.00 22.31
C LEU A 141 -20.01 4.36 23.28
N LYS A 142 -20.57 5.16 24.19
CA LYS A 142 -21.60 4.70 25.12
C LYS A 142 -22.84 4.17 24.39
N ASN A 143 -23.43 4.94 23.48
CA ASN A 143 -24.64 4.54 22.75
C ASN A 143 -24.40 3.38 21.77
N LEU A 144 -23.21 3.28 21.20
CA LEU A 144 -22.77 2.22 20.30
C LEU A 144 -22.58 0.90 21.05
N VAL A 145 -21.98 0.96 22.22
CA VAL A 145 -21.83 -0.20 23.11
C VAL A 145 -23.21 -0.65 23.59
N ASP A 146 -24.02 0.25 24.13
CA ASP A 146 -25.31 -0.08 24.75
C ASP A 146 -26.40 -0.53 23.76
N SER A 147 -26.50 0.08 22.57
CA SER A 147 -27.62 -0.16 21.64
C SER A 147 -27.22 -0.85 20.33
N LEU A 148 -25.95 -0.78 19.88
CA LEU A 148 -25.56 -1.24 18.55
C LEU A 148 -24.81 -2.58 18.55
N MET A 149 -24.11 -2.93 19.64
CA MET A 149 -23.39 -4.20 19.76
C MET A 149 -24.26 -5.44 19.47
N PRO A 150 -25.49 -5.55 19.99
CA PRO A 150 -26.36 -6.70 19.68
C PRO A 150 -26.78 -6.75 18.20
N GLU A 151 -27.03 -5.59 17.58
CA GLU A 151 -27.39 -5.52 16.16
C GLU A 151 -26.20 -5.85 15.26
N PHE A 152 -24.99 -5.44 15.64
CA PHE A 152 -23.78 -5.84 14.93
C PHE A 152 -23.59 -7.36 14.95
N LEU A 153 -23.81 -8.01 16.08
CA LEU A 153 -23.69 -9.46 16.21
C LEU A 153 -24.65 -10.23 15.29
N LYS A 154 -25.88 -9.74 15.16
CA LYS A 154 -26.91 -10.34 14.30
C LYS A 154 -26.62 -10.12 12.83
N ARG A 155 -26.11 -8.94 12.47
CA ARG A 155 -26.00 -8.51 11.07
C ARG A 155 -24.67 -8.88 10.42
N TYR A 156 -23.58 -8.91 11.17
CA TYR A 156 -22.23 -9.06 10.62
C TYR A 156 -21.52 -10.32 11.14
N ASP A 157 -20.78 -10.96 10.24
CA ASP A 157 -19.87 -12.05 10.54
C ASP A 157 -18.52 -11.51 11.03
N VAL A 158 -18.11 -10.34 10.51
CA VAL A 158 -16.86 -9.66 10.86
C VAL A 158 -17.09 -8.15 10.97
N LEU A 159 -16.54 -7.54 12.01
CA LEU A 159 -16.45 -6.09 12.18
C LEU A 159 -15.00 -5.64 11.98
N LEU A 160 -14.82 -4.64 11.12
CA LEU A 160 -13.53 -3.99 10.88
C LEU A 160 -13.59 -2.56 11.43
N LEU A 161 -12.66 -2.23 12.32
CA LEU A 161 -12.55 -0.90 12.92
C LEU A 161 -11.35 -0.17 12.32
N ASP A 162 -11.58 0.88 11.54
CA ASP A 162 -10.51 1.77 11.05
C ASP A 162 -10.18 2.81 12.13
N LEU A 163 -9.21 2.51 13.00
CA LEU A 163 -8.90 3.34 14.17
C LEU A 163 -8.14 4.62 13.76
N PRO A 164 -8.18 5.71 14.53
CA PRO A 164 -7.32 6.86 14.27
C PRO A 164 -5.83 6.53 14.38
N ALA A 165 -4.99 7.27 13.67
CA ALA A 165 -3.54 7.11 13.73
C ALA A 165 -2.93 7.67 15.04
N GLY A 166 -1.84 7.04 15.50
CA GLY A 166 -1.02 7.52 16.61
C GLY A 166 -1.50 7.13 18.00
N ILE A 167 -0.63 7.38 18.98
CA ILE A 167 -0.82 7.04 20.41
C ILE A 167 -1.25 8.25 21.26
N SER A 168 -1.23 9.46 20.69
CA SER A 168 -1.32 10.73 21.43
C SER A 168 -2.73 11.12 21.86
N ALA A 169 -3.76 10.35 21.47
CA ALA A 169 -5.10 10.51 21.98
C ALA A 169 -5.49 9.22 22.70
N GLU A 170 -5.73 9.31 24.01
CA GLU A 170 -6.28 8.21 24.83
C GLU A 170 -7.57 7.63 24.21
N GLU A 171 -8.29 8.44 23.44
CA GLU A 171 -9.48 8.09 22.67
C GLU A 171 -9.22 7.16 21.46
N ASN A 172 -8.00 7.04 20.94
CA ASN A 172 -7.73 6.22 19.75
C ASN A 172 -7.76 4.72 20.06
N LEU A 173 -7.39 4.35 21.29
CA LEU A 173 -7.22 2.96 21.72
C LEU A 173 -8.43 2.44 22.50
N VAL A 174 -9.44 3.30 22.67
CA VAL A 174 -10.67 3.05 23.43
C VAL A 174 -11.49 1.87 22.91
N PHE A 175 -11.33 1.52 21.64
CA PHE A 175 -12.01 0.41 21.00
C PHE A 175 -11.24 -0.93 21.09
N LEU A 176 -9.97 -0.91 21.50
CA LEU A 176 -9.15 -2.13 21.60
C LEU A 176 -9.67 -3.18 22.59
N PRO A 177 -10.31 -2.82 23.72
CA PRO A 177 -10.95 -3.82 24.59
C PRO A 177 -12.05 -4.63 23.89
N PHE A 178 -12.65 -4.09 22.82
CA PHE A 178 -13.71 -4.74 22.05
C PHE A 178 -13.17 -5.49 20.81
N ALA A 179 -11.84 -5.56 20.62
CA ALA A 179 -11.22 -6.23 19.49
C ALA A 179 -10.44 -7.47 19.94
N GLU A 180 -10.65 -8.60 19.27
CA GLU A 180 -9.84 -9.82 19.47
C GLU A 180 -8.53 -9.76 18.70
N TYR A 181 -8.55 -9.07 17.56
CA TYR A 181 -7.41 -8.96 16.65
C TYR A 181 -7.06 -7.50 16.40
N LEU A 182 -5.77 -7.20 16.39
CA LEU A 182 -5.23 -5.91 15.98
C LEU A 182 -4.29 -6.10 14.79
N LEU A 183 -4.61 -5.46 13.67
CA LEU A 183 -3.73 -5.34 12.52
C LEU A 183 -3.03 -3.98 12.54
N VAL A 184 -1.72 -3.98 12.71
CA VAL A 184 -0.90 -2.77 12.69
C VAL A 184 -0.31 -2.56 11.30
N VAL A 185 -0.71 -1.47 10.65
CA VAL A 185 -0.20 -1.06 9.33
C VAL A 185 1.04 -0.18 9.53
N THR A 186 2.12 -0.52 8.82
CA THR A 186 3.38 0.23 8.87
C THR A 186 4.02 0.33 7.49
N ASN A 187 4.84 1.37 7.29
CA ASN A 187 5.67 1.55 6.10
C ASN A 187 7.12 1.19 6.46
N PRO A 188 7.97 0.84 5.49
CA PRO A 188 9.34 0.46 5.77
C PRO A 188 10.25 1.69 5.99
N GLU A 189 9.90 2.50 6.96
CA GLU A 189 10.62 3.70 7.40
C GLU A 189 10.99 3.56 8.89
N PRO A 190 12.20 3.97 9.32
CA PRO A 190 12.58 3.93 10.74
C PRO A 190 11.57 4.62 11.65
N THR A 191 11.09 5.80 11.28
CA THR A 191 10.10 6.55 12.06
C THR A 191 8.76 5.81 12.15
N ALA A 192 8.32 5.17 11.07
CA ALA A 192 7.09 4.38 11.07
C ALA A 192 7.20 3.15 11.98
N HIS A 193 8.34 2.44 11.99
CA HIS A 193 8.54 1.29 12.88
C HIS A 193 8.60 1.70 14.36
N VAL A 194 9.26 2.81 14.68
CA VAL A 194 9.30 3.35 16.05
C VAL A 194 7.88 3.67 16.53
N SER A 195 7.10 4.38 15.71
CA SER A 195 5.71 4.68 16.04
C SER A 195 4.84 3.43 16.14
N SER A 196 5.00 2.45 15.24
CA SER A 196 4.26 1.18 15.26
C SER A 196 4.60 0.34 16.51
N GLY A 197 5.86 0.27 16.92
CA GLY A 197 6.25 -0.44 18.13
C GLY A 197 5.70 0.21 19.41
N GLY A 198 5.73 1.55 19.49
CA GLY A 198 5.08 2.28 20.58
C GLY A 198 3.56 2.05 20.62
N TYR A 199 2.90 2.02 19.46
CA TYR A 199 1.48 1.71 19.33
C TYR A 199 1.16 0.28 19.80
N ILE A 200 1.98 -0.70 19.40
CA ILE A 200 1.86 -2.10 19.84
C ILE A 200 2.02 -2.20 21.36
N LYS A 201 3.01 -1.51 21.94
CA LYS A 201 3.21 -1.51 23.39
C LYS A 201 1.99 -0.96 24.14
N ALA A 202 1.45 0.17 23.68
CA ALA A 202 0.25 0.75 24.25
C ALA A 202 -0.97 -0.19 24.12
N ALA A 203 -1.13 -0.84 22.96
CA ALA A 203 -2.20 -1.81 22.75
C ALA A 203 -2.11 -3.00 23.71
N LEU A 204 -0.90 -3.54 23.94
CA LEU A 204 -0.67 -4.64 24.89
C LEU A 204 -0.90 -4.23 26.35
N GLN A 205 -0.69 -2.96 26.70
CA GLN A 205 -1.01 -2.45 28.03
C GLN A 205 -2.53 -2.37 28.27
N ILE A 206 -3.31 -2.09 27.22
CA ILE A 206 -4.77 -1.96 27.28
C ILE A 206 -5.46 -3.32 27.20
N ASN A 207 -5.03 -4.17 26.26
CA ASN A 207 -5.57 -5.50 26.06
C ASN A 207 -4.39 -6.49 25.94
N PRO A 208 -3.90 -7.05 27.06
CA PRO A 208 -2.75 -7.97 27.05
C PRO A 208 -2.95 -9.25 26.24
N ASP A 209 -4.21 -9.64 26.00
CA ASP A 209 -4.58 -10.87 25.29
C ASP A 209 -4.89 -10.62 23.80
N ILE A 210 -4.70 -9.40 23.29
CA ILE A 210 -5.02 -9.08 21.90
C ILE A 210 -4.07 -9.79 20.92
N ASN A 211 -4.63 -10.37 19.87
CA ASN A 211 -3.83 -11.02 18.83
C ASN A 211 -3.33 -9.98 17.82
N ILE A 212 -2.02 -9.72 17.81
CA ILE A 212 -1.43 -8.66 16.99
C ILE A 212 -0.80 -9.22 15.71
N PHE A 213 -1.15 -8.60 14.59
CA PHE A 213 -0.57 -8.85 13.28
C PHE A 213 0.05 -7.59 12.68
N ILE A 214 1.09 -7.74 11.87
CA ILE A 214 1.76 -6.63 11.17
C ILE A 214 1.45 -6.71 9.67
N TRP A 215 1.08 -5.56 9.12
CA TRP A 215 0.86 -5.34 7.69
C TRP A 215 1.90 -4.36 7.15
N HIS A 216 2.84 -4.87 6.36
CA HIS A 216 3.90 -4.07 5.75
C HIS A 216 3.38 -3.44 4.46
N ASN A 217 3.04 -2.17 4.51
CA ASN A 217 2.58 -1.41 3.36
C ASN A 217 3.74 -0.70 2.64
N LYS A 218 3.62 -0.48 1.33
CA LYS A 218 4.69 0.07 0.47
C LYS A 218 6.03 -0.65 0.68
N TYR A 219 5.98 -1.95 0.97
CA TYR A 219 7.12 -2.79 1.29
C TYR A 219 8.11 -2.82 0.12
N LYS A 220 9.39 -2.61 0.42
CA LYS A 220 10.49 -2.91 -0.50
C LYS A 220 11.56 -3.71 0.27
N PRO A 221 12.11 -4.77 -0.32
CA PRO A 221 13.21 -5.51 0.29
C PRO A 221 14.50 -4.67 0.26
N GLY A 222 15.32 -4.79 1.31
CA GLY A 222 16.68 -4.22 1.32
C GLY A 222 16.78 -2.69 1.43
N ILE A 223 15.83 -2.05 2.13
CA ILE A 223 15.73 -0.59 2.20
C ILE A 223 16.87 0.09 2.94
N ASN A 224 17.52 -0.54 3.92
CA ASN A 224 18.58 0.07 4.73
C ASN A 224 19.53 -0.98 5.31
N ALA A 225 20.84 -0.79 5.13
CA ALA A 225 21.82 -1.43 5.99
C ALA A 225 21.58 -1.03 7.46
N GLY A 226 21.44 -2.03 8.34
CA GLY A 226 21.17 -1.80 9.75
C GLY A 226 19.70 -1.50 10.10
N PHE A 227 18.79 -1.33 9.13
CA PHE A 227 17.35 -1.29 9.37
C PHE A 227 16.65 -2.41 8.61
N ASP A 228 16.13 -3.35 9.37
CA ASP A 228 15.40 -4.48 8.83
C ASP A 228 13.94 -4.08 8.59
N SER A 229 13.52 -3.96 7.33
CA SER A 229 12.17 -3.55 6.96
C SER A 229 11.08 -4.56 7.38
N ILE A 230 11.45 -5.74 7.86
CA ILE A 230 10.53 -6.77 8.37
C ILE A 230 10.42 -6.69 9.90
N ASN A 231 11.54 -6.48 10.61
CA ASN A 231 11.61 -6.57 12.06
C ASN A 231 11.21 -5.26 12.80
N VAL A 232 9.92 -4.92 12.74
CA VAL A 232 9.33 -3.73 13.40
C VAL A 232 9.68 -3.62 14.87
N ILE A 233 9.49 -4.70 15.64
CA ILE A 233 9.69 -4.70 17.09
C ILE A 233 11.16 -4.53 17.45
N GLN A 234 12.07 -5.19 16.73
CA GLN A 234 13.50 -5.03 16.95
C GLN A 234 13.95 -3.60 16.68
N ASN A 235 13.48 -3.00 15.58
CA ASN A 235 13.79 -1.62 15.23
C ASN A 235 13.26 -0.66 16.29
N TYR A 236 12.05 -0.87 16.80
CA TYR A 236 11.51 -0.07 17.91
C TYR A 236 12.33 -0.24 19.20
N ASN A 237 12.56 -1.47 19.64
CA ASN A 237 13.24 -1.78 20.90
C ASN A 237 14.67 -1.23 20.94
N ARG A 238 15.33 -1.05 19.79
CA ARG A 238 16.65 -0.41 19.68
C ARG A 238 16.65 1.02 20.22
N TYR A 239 15.57 1.76 20.02
CA TYR A 239 15.45 3.17 20.43
C TYR A 239 14.55 3.36 21.66
N ALA A 240 13.77 2.34 22.04
CA ALA A 240 12.87 2.42 23.19
C ALA A 240 13.61 2.25 24.54
N PRO A 241 13.27 3.07 25.56
CA PRO A 241 13.68 2.85 26.95
C PRO A 241 13.26 1.46 27.43
N ALA A 242 14.04 0.86 28.35
CA ALA A 242 13.85 -0.54 28.78
C ALA A 242 12.41 -0.85 29.24
N GLU A 243 11.75 0.10 29.92
CA GLU A 243 10.39 -0.02 30.45
C GLU A 243 9.30 -0.07 29.36
N LEU A 244 9.57 0.56 28.22
CA LEU A 244 8.64 0.65 27.09
C LEU A 244 8.91 -0.40 26.02
N ARG A 245 9.96 -1.21 26.17
CA ARG A 245 10.25 -2.29 25.22
C ARG A 245 9.13 -3.33 25.20
N VAL A 246 8.89 -3.85 24.01
CA VAL A 246 8.09 -5.06 23.82
C VAL A 246 8.99 -6.25 24.18
N SER A 247 8.58 -7.04 25.17
CA SER A 247 9.35 -8.20 25.64
C SER A 247 9.48 -9.27 24.56
N GLU A 248 10.45 -10.17 24.67
CA GLU A 248 10.62 -11.28 23.72
C GLU A 248 9.38 -12.19 23.67
N LYS A 249 8.73 -12.41 24.81
CA LYS A 249 7.48 -13.17 24.89
C LYS A 249 6.36 -12.51 24.09
N GLU A 250 6.18 -11.20 24.26
CA GLU A 250 5.19 -10.43 23.49
C GLU A 250 5.56 -10.42 22.00
N SER A 251 6.83 -10.17 21.67
CA SER A 251 7.34 -10.15 20.30
C SER A 251 7.15 -11.48 19.58
N GLY A 252 7.33 -12.62 20.27
CA GLY A 252 7.14 -13.96 19.70
C GLY A 252 5.68 -14.30 19.37
N ALA A 253 4.72 -13.57 19.96
CA ALA A 253 3.29 -13.72 19.65
C ALA A 253 2.86 -12.88 18.43
N ILE A 254 3.60 -11.83 18.09
CA ILE A 254 3.29 -10.91 16.99
C ILE A 254 3.75 -11.52 15.65
N ARG A 255 2.90 -11.46 14.62
CA ARG A 255 3.22 -12.05 13.31
C ARG A 255 3.00 -11.07 12.17
N SER A 256 3.94 -11.03 11.22
CA SER A 256 3.73 -10.35 9.93
C SER A 256 2.85 -11.22 9.04
N ILE A 257 1.80 -10.66 8.45
CA ILE A 257 0.83 -11.41 7.62
C ILE A 257 0.78 -10.93 6.16
N ALA A 258 1.33 -9.76 5.85
CA ALA A 258 1.29 -9.20 4.51
C ALA A 258 2.48 -8.28 4.23
N PHE A 259 2.94 -8.31 2.97
CA PHE A 259 4.01 -7.47 2.43
C PHE A 259 3.51 -6.89 1.10
N ILE A 260 2.99 -5.67 1.14
CA ILE A 260 2.32 -5.03 0.02
C ILE A 260 3.31 -4.10 -0.68
N PRO A 261 3.72 -4.38 -1.92
CA PRO A 261 4.57 -3.45 -2.67
C PRO A 261 3.82 -2.14 -2.94
N HIS A 262 4.59 -1.10 -3.30
CA HIS A 262 4.00 0.14 -3.77
C HIS A 262 3.12 -0.09 -5.02
N ASP A 263 1.95 0.55 -5.09
CA ASP A 263 1.02 0.40 -6.22
C ASP A 263 0.21 1.68 -6.47
N PRO A 264 0.19 2.23 -7.71
CA PRO A 264 -0.55 3.46 -8.04
C PRO A 264 -2.08 3.34 -7.91
N SER A 265 -2.66 2.15 -8.01
CA SER A 265 -4.12 1.96 -7.82
C SER A 265 -4.56 2.25 -6.38
N LEU A 266 -3.63 2.12 -5.42
CA LEU A 266 -3.83 2.41 -4.01
C LEU A 266 -3.57 3.88 -3.65
N ASP A 267 -3.03 4.67 -4.58
CA ASP A 267 -2.74 6.09 -4.38
C ASP A 267 -3.98 6.96 -4.60
N LEU A 268 -4.68 7.22 -3.50
CA LEU A 268 -5.91 8.02 -3.45
C LEU A 268 -5.72 9.49 -3.83
N LEU A 269 -4.48 9.98 -3.90
CA LEU A 269 -4.21 11.35 -4.37
C LEU A 269 -4.47 11.50 -5.88
N GLN A 270 -4.52 10.38 -6.62
CA GLN A 270 -4.73 10.36 -8.06
C GLN A 270 -6.21 10.22 -8.43
N ASN A 271 -7.02 11.24 -8.12
CA ASN A 271 -8.46 11.22 -8.42
C ASN A 271 -8.81 11.24 -9.92
N ILE A 272 -7.82 11.48 -10.79
CA ILE A 272 -7.98 11.58 -12.25
C ILE A 272 -7.16 10.46 -12.91
N ILE A 273 -7.78 9.77 -13.87
CA ILE A 273 -7.09 8.78 -14.71
C ILE A 273 -5.97 9.45 -15.49
N SER A 274 -4.75 8.93 -15.34
CA SER A 274 -3.59 9.46 -16.05
C SER A 274 -2.73 8.32 -16.57
N PRO A 275 -2.97 7.87 -17.81
CA PRO A 275 -2.11 6.90 -18.47
C PRO A 275 -0.67 7.39 -18.55
N ALA A 276 -0.46 8.69 -18.74
CA ALA A 276 0.88 9.29 -18.82
C ALA A 276 1.69 9.09 -17.53
N ILE A 277 1.12 9.42 -16.36
CA ILE A 277 1.76 9.18 -15.06
C ILE A 277 2.07 7.70 -14.89
N THR A 278 1.08 6.84 -15.18
CA THR A 278 1.23 5.40 -14.99
C THR A 278 2.39 4.85 -15.82
N VAL A 279 2.49 5.26 -17.10
CA VAL A 279 3.56 4.81 -17.99
C VAL A 279 4.92 5.37 -17.58
N GLN A 280 5.00 6.63 -17.15
CA GLN A 280 6.24 7.22 -16.64
C GLN A 280 6.74 6.53 -15.37
N LEU A 281 5.84 6.17 -14.45
CA LEU A 281 6.18 5.37 -13.28
C LEU A 281 6.73 3.99 -13.68
N LYS A 282 6.10 3.30 -14.66
CA LYS A 282 6.62 2.03 -15.18
C LYS A 282 7.98 2.16 -15.85
N MET A 283 8.24 3.26 -16.56
CA MET A 283 9.56 3.55 -17.11
C MET A 283 10.59 3.74 -15.99
N ALA A 284 10.28 4.52 -14.95
CA ALA A 284 11.16 4.73 -13.81
C ALA A 284 11.46 3.42 -13.04
N GLU A 285 10.44 2.58 -12.81
CA GLU A 285 10.60 1.24 -12.22
C GLU A 285 11.54 0.36 -13.07
N THR A 286 11.34 0.36 -14.39
CA THR A 286 12.17 -0.43 -15.33
C THR A 286 13.63 0.07 -15.34
N LEU A 287 13.83 1.39 -15.34
CA LEU A 287 15.17 2.01 -15.26
C LEU A 287 15.85 1.71 -13.92
N THR A 288 15.10 1.68 -12.82
CA THR A 288 15.62 1.31 -11.51
C THR A 288 16.12 -0.14 -11.52
N ILE A 289 15.36 -1.06 -12.13
CA ILE A 289 15.79 -2.46 -12.28
C ILE A 289 17.07 -2.56 -13.15
N LEU A 290 17.15 -1.81 -14.25
CA LEU A 290 18.35 -1.74 -15.08
C LEU A 290 19.56 -1.22 -14.28
N MET A 291 19.36 -0.14 -13.53
CA MET A 291 20.38 0.46 -12.66
C MET A 291 20.89 -0.55 -11.62
N GLU A 292 19.97 -1.24 -10.94
CA GLU A 292 20.33 -2.24 -9.93
C GLU A 292 21.17 -3.36 -10.52
N LYS A 293 20.78 -3.88 -11.69
CA LYS A 293 21.53 -4.95 -12.33
C LYS A 293 22.89 -4.48 -12.85
N LEU A 294 22.98 -3.25 -13.35
CA LEU A 294 24.24 -2.63 -13.77
C LEU A 294 25.18 -2.43 -12.57
N ILE A 295 24.67 -1.92 -11.44
CA ILE A 295 25.44 -1.80 -10.21
C ILE A 295 25.96 -3.18 -9.79
N ASP A 296 25.14 -4.22 -9.87
CA ASP A 296 25.57 -5.59 -9.53
C ASP A 296 26.76 -6.03 -10.38
N GLU A 297 26.69 -5.85 -11.69
CA GLU A 297 27.77 -6.22 -12.60
C GLU A 297 29.06 -5.42 -12.35
N ILE A 298 28.95 -4.11 -12.11
CA ILE A 298 30.13 -3.27 -11.82
C ILE A 298 30.76 -3.64 -10.47
N VAL A 299 29.94 -3.86 -9.44
CA VAL A 299 30.44 -4.19 -8.09
C VAL A 299 30.98 -5.62 -8.04
N GLU A 300 30.38 -6.58 -8.76
CA GLU A 300 30.90 -7.96 -8.88
C GLU A 300 32.28 -8.04 -9.55
N ASN A 301 32.67 -7.04 -10.34
CA ASN A 301 34.03 -6.92 -10.88
C ASN A 301 35.07 -6.42 -9.85
N THR A 302 34.67 -6.22 -8.59
CA THR A 302 35.55 -5.84 -7.48
C THR A 302 35.79 -7.02 -6.53
N GLU A 303 36.91 -7.01 -5.81
CA GLU A 303 37.21 -8.02 -4.78
C GLU A 303 36.55 -7.71 -3.42
N LEU A 304 35.48 -6.90 -3.40
CA LEU A 304 34.72 -6.64 -2.17
C LEU A 304 33.94 -7.89 -1.77
N THR A 305 33.99 -8.29 -0.50
CA THR A 305 33.30 -9.49 0.00
C THR A 305 32.46 -9.21 1.24
N GLY A 306 31.60 -10.16 1.60
CA GLY A 306 30.83 -10.15 2.84
C GLY A 306 29.93 -8.92 3.01
N ASN A 307 29.94 -8.35 4.22
CA ASN A 307 29.12 -7.19 4.56
C ASN A 307 29.55 -5.93 3.80
N VAL A 308 30.85 -5.73 3.54
CA VAL A 308 31.34 -4.54 2.83
C VAL A 308 30.72 -4.46 1.44
N PHE A 309 30.72 -5.58 0.71
CA PHE A 309 30.06 -5.69 -0.60
C PHE A 309 28.57 -5.29 -0.54
N LEU A 310 27.82 -5.88 0.40
CA LEU A 310 26.39 -5.62 0.58
C LEU A 310 26.10 -4.15 0.92
N LEU A 311 26.89 -3.57 1.83
CA LEU A 311 26.74 -2.19 2.30
C LEU A 311 27.13 -1.17 1.23
N THR A 312 28.19 -1.44 0.46
CA THR A 312 28.59 -0.59 -0.67
C THR A 312 27.50 -0.55 -1.74
N LYS A 313 27.00 -1.71 -2.17
CA LYS A 313 25.87 -1.79 -3.12
C LYS A 313 24.65 -1.03 -2.59
N TYR A 314 24.35 -1.20 -1.31
CA TYR A 314 23.25 -0.53 -0.66
C TYR A 314 23.39 1.01 -0.69
N TYR A 315 24.54 1.55 -0.30
CA TYR A 315 24.79 2.99 -0.29
C TYR A 315 24.68 3.60 -1.68
N ILE A 316 25.23 2.93 -2.70
CA ILE A 316 25.19 3.39 -4.09
C ILE A 316 23.76 3.47 -4.62
N ARG A 317 22.91 2.50 -4.26
CA ARG A 317 21.50 2.48 -4.65
C ARG A 317 20.72 3.67 -4.07
N GLN A 318 21.03 4.09 -2.85
CA GLN A 318 20.38 5.26 -2.24
C GLN A 318 20.95 6.58 -2.75
N ASN A 319 22.24 6.62 -3.03
CA ASN A 319 22.96 7.82 -3.44
C ASN A 319 23.43 7.66 -4.88
N ARG A 320 22.50 7.54 -5.83
CA ARG A 320 22.80 7.28 -7.25
C ARG A 320 23.54 8.42 -7.96
N ARG A 321 23.49 9.64 -7.39
CA ARG A 321 24.11 10.84 -7.97
C ARG A 321 25.56 10.94 -7.51
N ILE A 322 26.49 10.72 -8.43
CA ILE A 322 27.93 10.88 -8.20
C ILE A 322 28.38 12.16 -8.91
N GLU A 323 28.39 13.28 -8.20
CA GLU A 323 28.85 14.55 -8.77
C GLU A 323 30.38 14.59 -8.81
N ASP A 324 31.00 14.43 -7.65
CA ASP A 324 32.45 14.31 -7.45
C ASP A 324 32.83 12.92 -6.91
N SER A 325 33.69 12.22 -7.64
CA SER A 325 34.09 10.84 -7.29
C SER A 325 34.94 10.75 -6.01
N GLY A 326 35.67 11.82 -5.66
CA GLY A 326 36.52 11.86 -4.48
C GLY A 326 35.70 12.05 -3.20
N ALA A 327 34.83 13.07 -3.19
CA ALA A 327 33.90 13.36 -2.11
C ALA A 327 32.94 12.18 -1.88
N TYR A 328 32.34 11.65 -2.95
CA TYR A 328 31.45 10.50 -2.83
C TYR A 328 32.13 9.27 -2.23
N ALA A 329 33.36 8.97 -2.66
CA ALA A 329 34.12 7.87 -2.11
C ALA A 329 34.49 8.11 -0.64
N ALA A 330 34.79 9.35 -0.25
CA ALA A 330 35.04 9.70 1.15
C ALA A 330 33.79 9.49 2.02
N ASP A 331 32.62 9.96 1.57
CA ASP A 331 31.36 9.82 2.29
C ASP A 331 30.95 8.34 2.45
N LEU A 332 31.11 7.55 1.39
CA LEU A 332 30.89 6.11 1.44
C LEU A 332 31.84 5.41 2.44
N LEU A 333 33.11 5.79 2.48
CA LEU A 333 34.05 5.23 3.45
C LEU A 333 33.69 5.59 4.89
N VAL A 334 33.31 6.84 5.15
CA VAL A 334 32.82 7.28 6.47
C VAL A 334 31.57 6.50 6.88
N TYR A 335 30.64 6.30 5.95
CA TYR A 335 29.42 5.52 6.17
C TYR A 335 29.73 4.07 6.57
N LEU A 336 30.64 3.41 5.87
CA LEU A 336 31.03 2.03 6.15
C LEU A 336 31.80 1.92 7.47
N ASP A 337 32.80 2.77 7.71
CA ASP A 337 33.57 2.78 8.97
C ASP A 337 32.65 3.01 10.18
N GLY A 338 31.62 3.84 10.03
CA GLY A 338 30.60 4.07 11.07
C GLY A 338 29.75 2.84 11.41
N LEU A 339 29.59 1.89 10.48
CA LEU A 339 28.81 0.67 10.66
C LEU A 339 29.63 -0.51 11.20
N PHE A 340 30.90 -0.65 10.79
CA PHE A 340 31.77 -1.72 11.28
C PHE A 340 32.41 -1.43 12.64
N GLY A 341 32.45 -0.15 13.05
CA GLY A 341 32.98 0.27 14.36
C GLY A 341 34.49 0.09 14.50
N LYS A 342 35.04 0.41 15.67
CA LYS A 342 36.50 0.35 15.93
C LYS A 342 37.09 -1.07 15.93
N SER A 343 36.24 -2.09 15.97
CA SER A 343 36.63 -3.49 16.17
C SER A 343 37.02 -4.22 14.88
N ASP A 344 36.52 -3.75 13.73
CA ASP A 344 36.71 -4.37 12.41
C ASP A 344 36.78 -3.30 11.30
N PRO A 345 37.80 -2.42 11.32
CA PRO A 345 37.88 -1.30 10.36
C PRO A 345 38.16 -1.79 8.93
N LEU A 346 37.65 -1.06 7.94
CA LEU A 346 37.91 -1.33 6.53
C LEU A 346 39.42 -1.41 6.25
N GLY A 347 39.84 -2.49 5.57
CA GLY A 347 41.22 -2.65 5.12
C GLY A 347 41.58 -1.69 4.00
N GLU A 348 42.85 -1.29 3.90
CA GLU A 348 43.30 -0.35 2.85
C GLU A 348 43.06 -0.86 1.42
N LYS A 349 43.04 -2.20 1.22
CA LYS A 349 42.65 -2.81 -0.06
C LYS A 349 41.19 -2.51 -0.41
N GLU A 350 40.27 -2.69 0.53
CA GLU A 350 38.84 -2.43 0.34
C GLU A 350 38.61 -0.94 0.06
N LYS A 351 39.29 -0.05 0.79
CA LYS A 351 39.23 1.39 0.53
C LYS A 351 39.71 1.75 -0.87
N LYS A 352 40.76 1.08 -1.36
CA LYS A 352 41.26 1.26 -2.75
C LYS A 352 40.23 0.75 -3.78
N PHE A 353 39.60 -0.39 -3.53
CA PHE A 353 38.55 -0.92 -4.40
C PHE A 353 37.33 0.00 -4.46
N ILE A 354 36.87 0.52 -3.32
CA ILE A 354 35.76 1.48 -3.27
C ILE A 354 36.08 2.74 -4.09
N ARG A 355 37.27 3.32 -3.94
CA ARG A 355 37.68 4.50 -4.73
C ARG A 355 37.79 4.20 -6.22
N LYS A 356 38.17 2.99 -6.62
CA LYS A 356 38.19 2.56 -8.02
C LYS A 356 36.77 2.39 -8.57
N LEU A 357 35.92 1.69 -7.82
CA LEU A 357 34.52 1.46 -8.13
C LEU A 357 33.75 2.77 -8.38
N VAL A 358 33.87 3.75 -7.48
CA VAL A 358 33.19 5.05 -7.61
C VAL A 358 33.66 5.80 -8.87
N ARG A 359 34.96 5.74 -9.19
CA ARG A 359 35.50 6.31 -10.43
C ARG A 359 34.95 5.60 -11.66
N GLU A 360 34.91 4.28 -11.65
CA GLU A 360 34.39 3.45 -12.74
C GLU A 360 32.91 3.76 -13.02
N MET A 361 32.08 3.81 -11.97
CA MET A 361 30.67 4.20 -12.08
C MET A 361 30.51 5.62 -12.64
N ARG A 362 31.32 6.58 -12.17
CA ARG A 362 31.25 7.97 -12.65
C ARG A 362 31.55 8.11 -14.14
N THR A 363 32.36 7.21 -14.69
CA THR A 363 32.72 7.15 -16.12
C THR A 363 31.85 6.20 -16.94
N ASN A 364 31.01 5.39 -16.30
CA ASN A 364 30.15 4.44 -17.00
C ASN A 364 28.98 5.19 -17.67
N PHE A 365 28.99 5.21 -19.00
CA PHE A 365 28.02 5.98 -19.77
C PHE A 365 26.57 5.51 -19.56
N LEU A 366 26.34 4.19 -19.47
CA LEU A 366 25.01 3.63 -19.21
C LEU A 366 24.50 4.01 -17.81
N TYR A 367 25.38 4.00 -16.80
CA TYR A 367 25.04 4.47 -15.46
C TYR A 367 24.62 5.94 -15.47
N LEU A 368 25.36 6.79 -16.18
CA LEU A 368 25.06 8.21 -16.30
C LEU A 368 23.75 8.47 -17.06
N SER A 369 23.48 7.75 -18.15
CA SER A 369 22.24 7.94 -18.91
C SER A 369 21.01 7.44 -18.16
N ILE A 370 21.09 6.31 -17.43
CA ILE A 370 19.99 5.85 -16.59
C ILE A 370 19.69 6.87 -15.50
N ASN A 371 20.71 7.43 -14.83
CA ASN A 371 20.52 8.48 -13.84
C ASN A 371 19.83 9.72 -14.43
N LYS A 372 20.29 10.21 -15.58
CA LYS A 372 19.67 11.36 -16.27
C LYS A 372 18.21 11.07 -16.64
N ALA A 373 17.91 9.84 -17.06
CA ALA A 373 16.54 9.44 -17.39
C ALA A 373 15.64 9.36 -16.16
N LEU A 374 16.15 8.83 -15.03
CA LEU A 374 15.44 8.82 -13.76
C LEU A 374 15.15 10.24 -13.26
N ASP A 375 16.15 11.12 -13.26
CA ASP A 375 15.98 12.52 -12.85
C ASP A 375 14.92 13.23 -13.73
N SER A 376 15.00 13.08 -15.06
CA SER A 376 14.02 13.68 -15.97
C SER A 376 12.60 13.12 -15.79
N LEU A 377 12.45 11.84 -15.43
CA LEU A 377 11.16 11.24 -15.12
C LEU A 377 10.62 11.74 -13.78
N GLU A 378 11.47 11.85 -12.76
CA GLU A 378 11.11 12.42 -11.45
C GLU A 378 10.60 13.85 -11.61
N ASP A 379 11.34 14.72 -12.31
CA ASP A 379 10.93 16.11 -12.58
C ASP A 379 9.59 16.18 -13.35
N SER A 380 9.44 15.34 -14.39
CA SER A 380 8.19 15.27 -15.16
C SER A 380 7.02 14.78 -14.30
N LEU A 381 7.25 13.82 -13.40
CA LEU A 381 6.23 13.27 -12.52
C LEU A 381 5.83 14.30 -11.45
N GLU A 382 6.79 14.98 -10.83
CA GLU A 382 6.54 16.05 -9.86
C GLU A 382 5.68 17.15 -10.48
N GLN A 383 6.00 17.61 -11.69
CA GLN A 383 5.17 18.56 -12.43
C GLN A 383 3.74 18.03 -12.64
N LEU A 384 3.60 16.79 -13.10
CA LEU A 384 2.29 16.17 -13.35
C LEU A 384 1.47 15.96 -12.06
N PHE A 385 2.12 15.83 -10.90
CA PHE A 385 1.46 15.72 -9.60
C PHE A 385 1.05 17.08 -9.03
N ASP A 386 1.91 18.09 -9.14
CA ASP A 386 1.63 19.44 -8.61
C ASP A 386 0.59 20.19 -9.43
N GLU A 387 0.59 20.04 -10.76
CA GLU A 387 -0.44 20.61 -11.64
C GLU A 387 -1.85 20.06 -11.33
N LYS A 388 -1.96 18.93 -10.62
CA LYS A 388 -3.24 18.29 -10.24
C LYS A 388 -3.69 18.60 -8.82
N ARG A 389 -2.91 19.32 -8.03
CA ARG A 389 -3.11 19.36 -6.58
C ARG A 389 -4.14 20.35 -6.05
N LEU A 390 -4.67 21.33 -6.81
CA LEU A 390 -5.64 22.26 -6.19
C LEU A 390 -6.87 22.74 -7.00
N PHE A 391 -6.81 23.17 -8.27
CA PHE A 391 -8.02 23.77 -8.89
C PHE A 391 -8.08 23.67 -10.42
N SER A 392 -7.32 22.76 -11.05
CA SER A 392 -7.34 22.64 -12.52
C SER A 392 -8.55 21.82 -12.99
N VAL A 393 -9.43 22.49 -13.73
CA VAL A 393 -10.49 21.88 -14.54
C VAL A 393 -9.93 20.72 -15.36
N GLN A 394 -10.72 19.65 -15.46
CA GLN A 394 -10.46 18.46 -16.26
C GLN A 394 -9.90 18.79 -17.65
N GLY A 395 -8.61 18.55 -17.81
CA GLY A 395 -7.93 18.47 -19.09
C GLY A 395 -6.94 17.33 -19.03
N LEU A 396 -6.87 16.55 -20.12
CA LEU A 396 -5.74 15.66 -20.38
C LEU A 396 -4.51 16.55 -20.64
N MET A 397 -3.84 16.99 -19.58
CA MET A 397 -2.68 17.87 -19.67
C MET A 397 -1.46 17.10 -20.19
N ARG A 398 -0.68 17.75 -21.06
CA ARG A 398 0.60 17.26 -21.57
C ARG A 398 1.72 17.79 -20.65
N PRO A 399 2.68 16.97 -20.21
CA PRO A 399 3.82 17.45 -19.45
C PRO A 399 4.64 18.44 -20.30
N LYS A 400 5.18 19.51 -19.69
CA LYS A 400 6.10 20.43 -20.38
C LYS A 400 7.50 19.83 -20.53
N LEU A 401 7.91 19.02 -19.54
CA LEU A 401 9.15 18.24 -19.57
C LEU A 401 8.91 16.93 -20.32
N ASN A 402 9.75 16.65 -21.32
CA ASN A 402 9.66 15.43 -22.10
C ASN A 402 10.77 14.44 -21.68
N PRO A 403 10.46 13.40 -20.89
CA PRO A 403 11.45 12.41 -20.48
C PRO A 403 11.87 11.46 -21.61
N GLU A 404 11.27 11.56 -22.81
CA GLU A 404 11.57 10.66 -23.93
C GLU A 404 13.04 10.68 -24.33
N GLU A 405 13.67 11.85 -24.46
CA GLU A 405 15.05 11.96 -24.93
C GLU A 405 16.06 11.25 -24.01
N PRO A 406 16.05 11.48 -22.68
CA PRO A 406 16.88 10.72 -21.75
C PRO A 406 16.62 9.21 -21.80
N VAL A 407 15.36 8.77 -21.87
CA VAL A 407 15.00 7.34 -21.93
C VAL A 407 15.48 6.71 -23.24
N LEU A 408 15.39 7.45 -24.35
CA LEU A 408 15.93 7.04 -25.65
C LEU A 408 17.45 6.85 -25.61
N GLN A 409 18.16 7.73 -24.90
CA GLN A 409 19.60 7.60 -24.74
C GLN A 409 19.97 6.31 -24.00
N VAL A 410 19.23 5.96 -22.93
CA VAL A 410 19.44 4.67 -22.22
C VAL A 410 19.30 3.47 -23.16
N LEU A 411 18.29 3.46 -24.03
CA LEU A 411 18.10 2.36 -24.98
C LEU A 411 19.27 2.21 -25.96
N LYS A 412 19.86 3.33 -26.42
CA LYS A 412 21.05 3.32 -27.28
C LYS A 412 22.26 2.81 -26.51
N ASP A 413 22.48 3.34 -25.31
CA ASP A 413 23.62 2.96 -24.46
C ASP A 413 23.57 1.49 -24.05
N CYS A 414 22.37 0.92 -23.83
CA CYS A 414 22.19 -0.52 -23.60
C CYS A 414 22.67 -1.39 -24.78
N LEU A 415 22.54 -0.90 -26.01
CA LEU A 415 23.00 -1.63 -27.21
C LEU A 415 24.51 -1.48 -27.38
N GLU A 416 25.03 -0.27 -27.22
CA GLU A 416 26.45 0.04 -27.38
C GLU A 416 27.34 -0.58 -26.30
N SER A 417 26.83 -0.71 -25.07
CA SER A 417 27.56 -1.27 -23.94
C SER A 417 27.77 -2.80 -24.00
N GLY A 418 27.10 -3.50 -24.92
CA GLY A 418 27.10 -4.97 -24.94
C GLY A 418 26.43 -5.61 -23.71
N VAL A 419 25.86 -4.81 -22.81
CA VAL A 419 25.11 -5.23 -21.59
C VAL A 419 23.86 -6.04 -21.98
N THR A 420 23.40 -5.92 -23.22
CA THR A 420 22.35 -6.77 -23.82
C THR A 420 22.77 -8.22 -24.09
N SER A 421 24.02 -8.61 -23.77
CA SER A 421 24.49 -10.00 -23.87
C SER A 421 23.73 -10.95 -22.93
N GLY A 422 23.23 -10.46 -21.80
CA GLY A 422 22.41 -11.21 -20.86
C GLY A 422 20.91 -11.15 -21.20
N ALA A 423 20.23 -12.29 -21.18
CA ALA A 423 18.79 -12.37 -21.48
C ALA A 423 17.93 -11.45 -20.59
N PHE A 424 18.32 -11.25 -19.32
CA PHE A 424 17.60 -10.37 -18.39
C PHE A 424 17.65 -8.90 -18.81
N LEU A 425 18.85 -8.34 -19.01
CA LEU A 425 19.03 -6.92 -19.37
C LEU A 425 18.44 -6.60 -20.74
N LYS A 426 18.63 -7.50 -21.70
CA LYS A 426 17.98 -7.42 -23.01
C LYS A 426 16.46 -7.33 -22.88
N ASN A 427 15.86 -8.21 -22.07
CA ASN A 427 14.42 -8.19 -21.85
C ASN A 427 13.98 -6.90 -21.15
N THR A 428 14.68 -6.46 -20.11
CA THR A 428 14.33 -5.23 -19.40
C THR A 428 14.43 -3.99 -20.30
N ALA A 429 15.42 -3.91 -21.19
CA ALA A 429 15.51 -2.86 -22.21
C ALA A 429 14.37 -2.95 -23.24
N GLY A 430 13.98 -4.15 -23.66
CA GLY A 430 12.80 -4.38 -24.51
C GLY A 430 11.48 -3.93 -23.84
N LEU A 431 11.36 -4.13 -22.53
CA LEU A 431 10.23 -3.63 -21.74
C LEU A 431 10.23 -2.09 -21.65
N LEU A 432 11.39 -1.47 -21.49
CA LEU A 432 11.52 0.00 -21.51
C LEU A 432 11.10 0.58 -22.87
N LEU A 433 11.51 -0.06 -23.97
CA LEU A 433 11.07 0.31 -25.33
C LEU A 433 9.55 0.18 -25.50
N PHE A 434 8.94 -0.87 -24.94
CA PHE A 434 7.49 -1.03 -24.92
C PHE A 434 6.80 0.14 -24.22
N TYR A 435 7.26 0.54 -23.03
CA TYR A 435 6.67 1.65 -22.28
C TYR A 435 6.89 2.99 -22.99
N LEU A 436 8.07 3.24 -23.55
CA LEU A 436 8.36 4.44 -24.33
C LEU A 436 7.47 4.54 -25.58
N ALA A 437 7.29 3.44 -26.31
CA ALA A 437 6.41 3.40 -27.47
C ALA A 437 4.96 3.70 -27.09
N PHE A 438 4.50 3.18 -25.94
CA PHE A 438 3.17 3.47 -25.43
C PHE A 438 3.02 4.91 -24.94
N HIS A 439 4.03 5.46 -24.25
CA HIS A 439 4.07 6.87 -23.84
C HIS A 439 3.93 7.79 -25.05
N LYS A 440 4.65 7.51 -26.15
CA LYS A 440 4.48 8.23 -27.42
C LYS A 440 3.06 8.16 -27.99
N LEU A 441 2.35 7.03 -27.85
CA LEU A 441 0.94 6.94 -28.28
C LEU A 441 0.01 7.84 -27.47
N LEU A 442 0.32 8.07 -26.20
CA LEU A 442 -0.48 8.94 -25.33
C LEU A 442 -0.39 10.42 -25.70
N THR A 443 0.50 10.80 -26.63
CA THR A 443 0.50 12.15 -27.22
C THR A 443 -0.70 12.37 -28.16
N SER A 444 -1.34 11.30 -28.63
CA SER A 444 -2.51 11.36 -29.50
C SER A 444 -3.81 11.54 -28.71
N ASP A 445 -4.53 12.64 -28.97
CA ASP A 445 -5.83 12.91 -28.35
C ASP A 445 -6.85 11.79 -28.65
N THR A 446 -6.75 11.14 -29.82
CA THR A 446 -7.59 10.00 -30.20
C THR A 446 -7.36 8.82 -29.25
N ILE A 447 -6.09 8.52 -28.91
CA ILE A 447 -5.74 7.43 -27.98
C ILE A 447 -6.23 7.78 -26.58
N LEU A 448 -6.01 9.01 -26.11
CA LEU A 448 -6.48 9.45 -24.80
C LEU A 448 -8.01 9.41 -24.68
N ARG A 449 -8.74 9.77 -25.75
CA ARG A 449 -10.20 9.65 -25.81
C ARG A 449 -10.68 8.21 -25.61
N LEU A 450 -9.93 7.19 -26.03
CA LEU A 450 -10.31 5.79 -25.78
C LEU A 450 -10.37 5.47 -24.28
N PHE A 451 -9.41 5.99 -23.49
CA PHE A 451 -9.41 5.85 -22.03
C PHE A 451 -10.58 6.59 -21.38
N LEU A 452 -10.87 7.80 -21.86
CA LEU A 452 -12.02 8.56 -21.37
C LEU A 452 -13.36 7.87 -21.69
N LEU A 453 -13.54 7.34 -22.90
CA LEU A 453 -14.78 6.66 -23.29
C LEU A 453 -15.03 5.36 -22.51
N PHE A 454 -13.97 4.68 -22.08
CA PHE A 454 -14.07 3.51 -21.23
C PHE A 454 -14.53 3.86 -19.80
N THR A 455 -14.01 4.95 -19.26
CA THR A 455 -14.18 5.35 -17.86
C THR A 455 -15.60 5.84 -17.60
N PRO A 456 -16.28 5.38 -16.53
CA PRO A 456 -17.59 5.93 -16.16
C PRO A 456 -17.45 7.34 -15.57
N PHE A 457 -18.33 8.24 -15.97
CA PHE A 457 -18.42 9.61 -15.47
C PHE A 457 -19.84 9.92 -14.99
N ARG A 458 -19.94 10.79 -13.98
CA ARG A 458 -21.19 11.41 -13.51
C ARG A 458 -21.08 12.94 -13.58
N LYS A 459 -22.20 13.64 -13.50
CA LYS A 459 -22.23 15.10 -13.36
C LYS A 459 -22.39 15.47 -11.90
N THR A 460 -21.62 16.44 -11.42
CA THR A 460 -21.79 17.05 -10.10
C THR A 460 -22.91 18.10 -10.10
N GLU A 461 -23.28 18.63 -8.94
CA GLU A 461 -24.37 19.62 -8.78
C GLU A 461 -24.13 20.91 -9.61
N ASP A 462 -22.87 21.30 -9.78
CA ASP A 462 -22.39 22.40 -10.63
C ASP A 462 -22.30 22.05 -12.13
N GLY A 463 -22.70 20.84 -12.53
CA GLY A 463 -22.69 20.37 -13.92
C GLY A 463 -21.34 19.86 -14.44
N THR A 464 -20.29 19.95 -13.64
CA THR A 464 -18.95 19.43 -13.96
C THR A 464 -19.00 17.91 -14.12
N LYS A 465 -18.39 17.36 -15.18
CA LYS A 465 -18.24 15.90 -15.29
C LYS A 465 -17.15 15.46 -14.33
N VAL A 466 -17.31 14.37 -13.60
CA VAL A 466 -16.26 13.76 -12.75
C VAL A 466 -16.28 12.26 -12.93
N ARG A 467 -15.12 11.62 -12.74
CA ARG A 467 -15.03 10.16 -12.76
C ARG A 467 -15.97 9.59 -11.70
N ASP A 468 -16.81 8.65 -12.10
CA ASP A 468 -17.71 7.94 -11.21
C ASP A 468 -17.00 6.69 -10.68
N ARG A 469 -16.22 6.88 -9.60
CA ARG A 469 -15.39 5.81 -9.03
C ARG A 469 -16.27 4.74 -8.41
N ASN A 470 -17.37 5.13 -7.75
CA ASN A 470 -18.30 4.18 -7.15
C ASN A 470 -18.83 3.18 -8.18
N ARG A 471 -19.33 3.67 -9.32
CA ARG A 471 -19.79 2.80 -10.41
C ARG A 471 -18.67 1.93 -10.97
N GLN A 472 -17.47 2.48 -11.17
CA GLN A 472 -16.34 1.71 -11.68
C GLN A 472 -15.98 0.56 -10.74
N ILE A 473 -15.89 0.84 -9.43
CA ILE A 473 -15.59 -0.14 -8.38
C ILE A 473 -16.63 -1.25 -8.39
N ARG A 474 -17.93 -0.92 -8.45
CA ARG A 474 -19.01 -1.92 -8.54
C ARG A 474 -18.87 -2.78 -9.78
N CYS A 475 -18.68 -2.20 -10.96
CA CYS A 475 -18.47 -2.95 -12.19
C CYS A 475 -17.28 -3.93 -12.11
N LEU A 476 -16.18 -3.53 -11.47
CA LEU A 476 -15.00 -4.39 -11.26
C LEU A 476 -15.31 -5.54 -10.29
N LEU A 477 -15.99 -5.25 -9.19
CA LEU A 477 -16.25 -6.23 -8.14
C LEU A 477 -17.32 -7.25 -8.53
N ASP A 478 -18.40 -6.79 -9.17
CA ASP A 478 -19.55 -7.59 -9.62
C ASP A 478 -19.27 -8.35 -10.92
N ARG A 479 -18.10 -8.12 -11.53
CA ARG A 479 -17.72 -8.67 -12.83
C ARG A 479 -18.73 -8.33 -13.94
N ASP A 480 -19.15 -7.07 -13.99
CA ASP A 480 -20.14 -6.59 -14.93
C ASP A 480 -19.73 -6.90 -16.38
N LYS A 481 -20.56 -7.68 -17.10
CA LYS A 481 -20.23 -8.17 -18.45
C LYS A 481 -19.98 -7.02 -19.42
N HIS A 482 -20.84 -6.01 -19.40
CA HIS A 482 -20.73 -4.87 -20.30
C HIS A 482 -19.45 -4.05 -20.06
N TYR A 483 -19.05 -3.84 -18.79
CA TYR A 483 -17.78 -3.22 -18.44
C TYR A 483 -16.59 -4.03 -18.97
N HIS A 484 -16.62 -5.36 -18.85
CA HIS A 484 -15.58 -6.25 -19.37
C HIS A 484 -15.52 -6.22 -20.91
N ASP A 485 -16.66 -6.21 -21.60
CA ASP A 485 -16.73 -6.12 -23.06
C ASP A 485 -16.16 -4.79 -23.57
N ARG A 486 -16.42 -3.68 -22.88
CA ARG A 486 -15.80 -2.37 -23.19
C ARG A 486 -14.30 -2.38 -22.96
N TYR A 487 -13.82 -3.02 -21.88
CA TYR A 487 -12.39 -3.18 -21.63
C TYR A 487 -11.71 -3.99 -22.73
N TYR A 488 -12.32 -5.11 -23.14
CA TYR A 488 -11.83 -5.92 -24.25
C TYR A 488 -11.80 -5.12 -25.57
N SER A 489 -12.83 -4.32 -25.84
CA SER A 489 -12.88 -3.43 -27.00
C SER A 489 -11.77 -2.38 -26.98
N LEU A 490 -11.44 -1.83 -25.80
CA LEU A 490 -10.32 -0.92 -25.61
C LEU A 490 -8.98 -1.58 -25.98
N ILE A 491 -8.70 -2.77 -25.44
CA ILE A 491 -7.49 -3.55 -25.77
C ILE A 491 -7.43 -3.84 -27.28
N LYS A 492 -8.54 -4.29 -27.87
CA LYS A 492 -8.62 -4.61 -29.31
C LYS A 492 -8.30 -3.41 -30.21
N LYS A 493 -8.68 -2.20 -29.78
CA LYS A 493 -8.37 -0.95 -30.51
C LYS A 493 -6.92 -0.50 -30.31
N LEU A 494 -6.38 -0.65 -29.10
CA LEU A 494 -5.02 -0.20 -28.77
C LEU A 494 -3.95 -1.12 -29.32
N PHE A 495 -4.16 -2.43 -29.30
CA PHE A 495 -3.12 -3.42 -29.59
C PHE A 495 -2.46 -3.29 -30.98
N PRO A 496 -3.20 -3.15 -32.10
CA PRO A 496 -2.58 -3.00 -33.42
C PRO A 496 -1.76 -1.72 -33.56
N VAL A 497 -2.25 -0.63 -32.95
CA VAL A 497 -1.58 0.68 -32.98
C VAL A 497 -0.31 0.64 -32.13
N MET A 498 -0.38 -0.01 -30.98
CA MET A 498 0.75 -0.24 -30.08
C MET A 498 1.86 -1.07 -30.75
N LEU A 499 1.53 -2.19 -31.40
CA LEU A 499 2.53 -2.98 -32.14
C LEU A 499 3.17 -2.19 -33.29
N THR A 500 2.37 -1.40 -34.01
CA THR A 500 2.88 -0.57 -35.11
C THR A 500 3.85 0.49 -34.57
N GLN A 501 3.48 1.16 -33.48
CA GLN A 501 4.31 2.20 -32.87
C GLN A 501 5.61 1.64 -32.31
N MET A 502 5.55 0.48 -31.64
CA MET A 502 6.74 -0.20 -31.13
C MET A 502 7.69 -0.61 -32.26
N ASN A 503 7.18 -1.19 -33.34
CA ASN A 503 8.00 -1.53 -34.50
C ASN A 503 8.64 -0.29 -35.16
N ARG A 504 7.92 0.83 -35.24
CA ARG A 504 8.47 2.09 -35.75
C ARG A 504 9.55 2.64 -34.84
N ALA A 505 9.32 2.64 -33.52
CA ALA A 505 10.29 3.07 -32.53
C ALA A 505 11.56 2.20 -32.59
N ALA A 506 11.40 0.88 -32.64
CA ALA A 506 12.51 -0.06 -32.73
C ALA A 506 13.37 0.16 -33.99
N LYS A 507 12.71 0.34 -35.15
CA LYS A 507 13.40 0.61 -36.43
C LYS A 507 14.12 1.96 -36.42
N SER A 508 13.47 3.00 -35.90
CA SER A 508 14.05 4.35 -35.84
C SER A 508 15.28 4.43 -34.95
N LEU A 509 15.40 3.53 -33.97
CA LEU A 509 16.51 3.48 -33.02
C LEU A 509 17.52 2.38 -33.33
N SER A 510 17.31 1.63 -34.41
CA SER A 510 18.10 0.45 -34.76
C SER A 510 18.21 -0.55 -33.59
N CYS A 511 17.11 -0.73 -32.84
CA CYS A 511 17.05 -1.57 -31.64
C CYS A 511 16.06 -2.73 -31.76
N GLN A 512 15.83 -3.22 -32.98
CA GLN A 512 14.93 -4.34 -33.27
C GLN A 512 15.29 -5.60 -32.47
N ASP A 513 16.56 -5.79 -32.15
CA ASP A 513 17.03 -6.92 -31.35
C ASP A 513 16.46 -6.94 -29.93
N LEU A 514 16.01 -5.80 -29.38
CA LEU A 514 15.35 -5.72 -28.07
C LEU A 514 13.90 -6.22 -28.09
N LEU A 515 13.31 -6.42 -29.27
CA LEU A 515 11.95 -6.92 -29.39
C LEU A 515 11.86 -8.40 -28.98
N TYR A 516 10.70 -8.78 -28.48
CA TYR A 516 10.43 -10.14 -28.07
C TYR A 516 9.99 -10.96 -29.27
N TYR A 517 10.80 -11.95 -29.61
CA TYR A 517 10.53 -12.89 -30.70
C TYR A 517 10.11 -14.26 -30.16
N GLN A 518 9.32 -14.99 -30.95
CA GLN A 518 9.08 -16.41 -30.74
C GLN A 518 10.22 -17.23 -31.37
N ALA A 519 10.27 -18.53 -31.08
CA ALA A 519 11.26 -19.44 -31.65
C ALA A 519 11.31 -19.43 -33.19
N GLY A 520 10.22 -19.03 -33.86
CA GLY A 520 10.14 -18.90 -35.33
C GLY A 520 10.51 -17.51 -35.89
N GLY A 521 11.08 -16.60 -35.09
CA GLY A 521 11.54 -15.28 -35.55
C GLY A 521 10.44 -14.23 -35.77
N SER A 522 9.17 -14.58 -35.55
CA SER A 522 8.06 -13.62 -35.53
C SER A 522 7.94 -12.94 -34.16
N LEU A 523 7.36 -11.74 -34.12
CA LEU A 523 7.11 -11.05 -32.86
C LEU A 523 6.20 -11.85 -31.94
N ASN A 524 6.54 -11.89 -30.66
CA ASN A 524 5.75 -12.54 -29.63
C ASN A 524 4.52 -11.71 -29.25
N GLN A 525 3.50 -11.75 -30.11
CA GLN A 525 2.24 -11.03 -29.91
C GLN A 525 1.56 -11.38 -28.58
N GLN A 526 1.70 -12.64 -28.13
CA GLN A 526 1.13 -13.08 -26.84
C GLN A 526 1.81 -12.43 -25.63
N ALA A 527 3.11 -12.16 -25.69
CA ALA A 527 3.79 -11.40 -24.65
C ALA A 527 3.31 -9.95 -24.64
N TYR A 528 3.24 -9.31 -25.81
CA TYR A 528 2.84 -7.90 -25.92
C TYR A 528 1.37 -7.66 -25.58
N ILE A 529 0.46 -8.58 -25.89
CA ILE A 529 -0.94 -8.42 -25.49
C ILE A 529 -1.10 -8.53 -23.97
N ARG A 530 -0.32 -9.38 -23.29
CA ARG A 530 -0.28 -9.45 -21.83
C ARG A 530 0.23 -8.15 -21.23
N LEU A 531 1.39 -7.67 -21.70
CA LEU A 531 1.96 -6.39 -21.26
C LEU A 531 1.01 -5.22 -21.47
N LEU A 532 0.35 -5.14 -22.62
CA LEU A 532 -0.62 -4.09 -22.89
C LEU A 532 -1.85 -4.20 -21.99
N THR A 533 -2.34 -5.42 -21.76
CA THR A 533 -3.48 -5.66 -20.86
C THR A 533 -3.14 -5.17 -19.45
N ASP A 534 -1.99 -5.56 -18.91
CA ASP A 534 -1.55 -5.15 -17.58
C ASP A 534 -1.34 -3.64 -17.49
N LEU A 535 -0.70 -3.02 -18.49
CA LEU A 535 -0.49 -1.57 -18.51
C LEU A 535 -1.81 -0.78 -18.60
N VAL A 536 -2.70 -1.16 -19.51
CA VAL A 536 -4.01 -0.50 -19.66
C VAL A 536 -4.84 -0.69 -18.40
N HIS A 537 -4.73 -1.86 -17.78
CA HIS A 537 -5.37 -2.16 -16.51
C HIS A 537 -4.92 -1.19 -15.41
N ASP A 538 -3.62 -1.01 -15.24
CA ASP A 538 -3.08 -0.05 -14.28
C ASP A 538 -3.58 1.37 -14.63
N CYS A 539 -3.49 1.79 -15.90
CA CYS A 539 -3.89 3.13 -16.34
C CYS A 539 -5.36 3.47 -16.03
N VAL A 540 -6.30 2.55 -16.28
CA VAL A 540 -7.73 2.81 -16.08
C VAL A 540 -8.17 2.70 -14.62
N ASN A 541 -7.37 2.06 -13.77
CA ASN A 541 -7.72 1.74 -12.38
C ASN A 541 -6.89 2.51 -11.34
N THR A 542 -5.93 3.34 -11.77
CA THR A 542 -5.19 4.27 -10.92
C THR A 542 -6.12 5.09 -10.02
N GLY A 543 -5.77 5.23 -8.74
CA GLY A 543 -6.50 6.05 -7.76
C GLY A 543 -7.90 5.57 -7.37
N LEU A 544 -8.25 4.31 -7.64
CA LEU A 544 -9.51 3.73 -7.13
C LEU A 544 -9.46 3.38 -5.64
N GLY A 545 -8.27 3.27 -5.04
CA GLY A 545 -8.13 2.89 -3.63
C GLY A 545 -8.44 1.42 -3.33
N ILE A 546 -8.74 0.64 -4.36
CA ILE A 546 -9.13 -0.77 -4.25
C ILE A 546 -8.22 -1.57 -5.15
N ALA A 547 -7.54 -2.54 -4.55
CA ALA A 547 -6.78 -3.55 -5.25
C ALA A 547 -7.54 -4.88 -5.35
N SER A 548 -8.54 -5.12 -4.50
CA SER A 548 -9.33 -6.36 -4.54
C SER A 548 -10.17 -6.43 -5.82
N GLY A 549 -9.86 -7.40 -6.70
CA GLY A 549 -10.52 -7.56 -8.00
C GLY A 549 -9.56 -7.80 -9.17
N TYR A 550 -8.29 -7.43 -9.00
CA TYR A 550 -7.27 -7.54 -10.05
C TYR A 550 -6.53 -8.88 -9.97
N LYS A 551 -6.68 -9.74 -11.00
CA LYS A 551 -6.13 -11.12 -10.95
C LYS A 551 -4.61 -11.19 -11.12
N PHE A 552 -3.98 -10.17 -11.72
CA PHE A 552 -2.57 -10.23 -12.17
C PHE A 552 -1.68 -9.11 -11.59
N ASN A 553 -2.19 -8.33 -10.64
CA ASN A 553 -1.42 -7.28 -9.98
C ASN A 553 -0.75 -7.83 -8.69
N ILE A 554 0.55 -7.58 -8.50
CA ILE A 554 1.34 -8.11 -7.37
C ILE A 554 0.81 -7.59 -6.03
N ALA A 555 0.53 -6.28 -5.93
CA ALA A 555 -0.03 -5.68 -4.72
C ALA A 555 -1.41 -6.26 -4.40
N SER A 556 -2.29 -6.39 -5.40
CA SER A 556 -3.59 -7.04 -5.25
C SER A 556 -3.48 -8.49 -4.76
N SER A 557 -2.55 -9.25 -5.33
CA SER A 557 -2.27 -10.63 -4.91
C SER A 557 -1.77 -10.68 -3.47
N ALA A 558 -0.85 -9.80 -3.09
CA ALA A 558 -0.33 -9.70 -1.72
C ALA A 558 -1.42 -9.31 -0.72
N ILE A 559 -2.25 -8.31 -1.05
CA ILE A 559 -3.40 -7.88 -0.24
C ILE A 559 -4.37 -9.04 -0.04
N ARG A 560 -4.74 -9.74 -1.13
CA ARG A 560 -5.65 -10.88 -1.06
C ARG A 560 -5.08 -12.00 -0.22
N LYS A 561 -3.80 -12.36 -0.39
CA LYS A 561 -3.14 -13.38 0.43
C LYS A 561 -3.11 -13.00 1.91
N GLY A 562 -2.72 -11.77 2.23
CA GLY A 562 -2.70 -11.27 3.60
C GLY A 562 -4.08 -11.24 4.26
N ALA A 563 -5.10 -10.81 3.52
CA ALA A 563 -6.49 -10.83 3.97
C ALA A 563 -6.97 -12.26 4.23
N LEU A 564 -6.71 -13.21 3.33
CA LEU A 564 -7.11 -14.61 3.51
C LEU A 564 -6.37 -15.27 4.68
N GLU A 565 -5.09 -14.95 4.89
CA GLU A 565 -4.33 -15.41 6.05
C GLU A 565 -4.98 -14.89 7.35
N LEU A 566 -5.25 -13.58 7.43
CA LEU A 566 -5.96 -12.99 8.57
C LEU A 566 -7.31 -13.66 8.82
N LEU A 567 -8.10 -13.87 7.76
CA LEU A 567 -9.41 -14.51 7.88
C LEU A 567 -9.30 -15.96 8.38
N SER A 568 -8.28 -16.70 7.95
CA SER A 568 -8.04 -18.07 8.42
C SER A 568 -7.73 -18.11 9.92
N ARG A 569 -7.03 -17.09 10.44
CA ARG A 569 -6.70 -16.95 11.87
C ARG A 569 -7.95 -16.66 12.68
N ILE A 570 -8.78 -15.74 12.20
CA ILE A 570 -10.08 -15.39 12.78
C ILE A 570 -10.96 -16.65 12.91
N LYS A 571 -11.06 -17.46 11.84
CA LYS A 571 -11.85 -18.69 11.84
C LYS A 571 -11.30 -19.79 12.77
N LYS A 572 -9.97 -19.93 12.87
CA LYS A 572 -9.34 -20.96 13.72
C LYS A 572 -9.55 -20.70 15.22
N HIS A 573 -9.56 -19.45 15.66
CA HIS A 573 -9.78 -19.08 17.07
C HIS A 573 -11.27 -18.89 17.40
N GLY A 574 -12.12 -18.66 16.38
CA GLY A 574 -13.56 -18.47 16.53
C GLY A 574 -14.40 -19.72 16.79
N GLY A 575 -13.84 -20.93 16.71
CA GLY A 575 -14.55 -22.19 16.96
C GLY A 575 -15.69 -22.47 15.97
N SER A 576 -15.43 -23.29 14.94
CA SER A 576 -16.37 -24.10 14.12
C SER A 576 -17.73 -23.56 13.62
N GLU A 577 -18.23 -22.36 13.94
CA GLU A 577 -19.60 -21.94 13.61
C GLU A 577 -19.72 -20.98 12.41
N ILE A 578 -18.63 -20.37 11.94
CA ILE A 578 -18.68 -19.40 10.82
C ILE A 578 -18.90 -20.08 9.44
N THR A 579 -19.11 -21.40 9.38
CA THR A 579 -19.25 -22.14 8.10
C THR A 579 -20.45 -23.09 7.99
N ARG A 580 -21.49 -22.93 8.83
CA ARG A 580 -22.74 -23.69 8.64
C ARG A 580 -23.98 -22.78 8.63
N SER A 581 -24.19 -22.08 7.52
CA SER A 581 -25.54 -21.92 6.97
C SER A 581 -25.44 -21.89 5.44
N ARG A 582 -26.27 -22.74 4.83
CA ARG A 582 -26.24 -23.21 3.44
C ARG A 582 -26.41 -22.12 2.39
#